data_AF-A0AAN6PMM0-F1
#
_entry.id   AF-A0AAN6PMM0-F1
#
_cell.length_a   1.000
_cell.length_b   1.000
_cell.length_c   1.000
_cell.angle_alpha   90.00
_cell.angle_beta   90.00
_cell.angle_gamma   90.00
#
_symmetry.space_group_name_H-M   'P 1'
#
loop_
_entity.id
_entity.type
_entity.pdbx_description
1 polymer ?
#
loop_
_entity_poly.entity_id
_entity_poly.type
_entity_poly.pdbx_seq_one_letter_code
_entity_poly.pdbx_strand_id
1 'polypeptide(L)'
;MSYNPYNQGPGAEAGYGYGQQEQHEMQPYGQQSYGSPQQQYGQQYGHQQESYGSPHAEEQYGSPHQQQQQYGSLPSGGGNVLSQSDFLQRVSAIRQDIQGLTTSIQNIATLHQQTLASSDNGARQQLDDLVAATQLKNTSIRGQIQQLKADTEHTQDGTFAVKKRQFDSLNTDFRDTIQRFLQEEKQYKERYREQIARQYRIVNPEATEAEVQQAADADWGDEGIFQNALRTNRSGQATAVLGNVRARHNDMLKIEKSILELLDLLDLLNQQIVQQAPIIQDIANKAEDTTQHLDQANVHINKGIRSALSRRKYKWMCFGVCVLIVIVIAVGVGVGVSINQGKNNAK
;
A
#
# COMPACT_ATOMS: atom_id res chain seq x y z
N MET A 1 30.71 -76.28 33.87
CA MET A 1 30.16 -74.96 33.50
C MET A 1 30.79 -74.55 32.17
N SER A 2 30.14 -74.99 31.08
CA SER A 2 29.63 -74.19 29.95
C SER A 2 30.74 -73.78 28.96
N TYR A 3 31.26 -74.70 28.13
CA TYR A 3 30.80 -75.19 26.81
C TYR A 3 30.69 -74.11 25.71
N ASN A 4 31.76 -74.01 24.90
CA ASN A 4 31.76 -73.60 23.49
C ASN A 4 31.18 -74.75 22.66
N PRO A 5 30.33 -74.53 21.61
CA PRO A 5 30.77 -75.00 20.28
C PRO A 5 30.04 -74.43 19.00
N TYR A 6 30.71 -74.61 17.84
CA TYR A 6 30.24 -74.56 16.41
C TYR A 6 29.80 -73.19 15.85
N ASN A 7 30.23 -72.62 14.72
CA ASN A 7 30.82 -73.05 13.43
C ASN A 7 30.20 -74.30 12.79
N GLN A 8 29.18 -74.11 11.95
CA GLN A 8 28.88 -74.90 10.73
C GLN A 8 27.60 -74.38 10.04
N GLY A 9 27.64 -74.22 8.70
CA GLY A 9 26.43 -74.22 7.85
C GLY A 9 25.74 -75.62 7.86
N PRO A 10 24.62 -75.89 7.14
CA PRO A 10 24.52 -75.72 5.68
C PRO A 10 23.08 -75.43 5.17
N GLY A 11 22.87 -75.50 3.85
CA GLY A 11 21.73 -76.25 3.30
C GLY A 11 20.53 -75.47 2.79
N ALA A 12 20.35 -75.50 1.47
CA ALA A 12 19.18 -75.08 0.73
C ALA A 12 17.93 -75.94 1.05
N GLU A 13 16.73 -75.39 0.86
CA GLU A 13 15.62 -76.11 0.20
C GLU A 13 14.44 -75.20 -0.21
N ALA A 14 13.98 -75.47 -1.45
CA ALA A 14 12.64 -75.37 -2.04
C ALA A 14 11.76 -74.11 -1.78
N GLY A 15 11.23 -73.39 -2.77
CA GLY A 15 10.91 -73.75 -4.15
C GLY A 15 9.40 -73.78 -4.36
N TYR A 16 8.83 -72.75 -4.99
CA TYR A 16 7.68 -72.85 -5.89
C TYR A 16 7.86 -71.81 -6.99
N GLY A 17 8.06 -72.30 -8.21
CA GLY A 17 7.98 -71.52 -9.44
C GLY A 17 6.79 -71.97 -10.28
N TYR A 18 6.32 -71.07 -11.15
CA TYR A 18 5.76 -71.23 -12.51
C TYR A 18 5.67 -69.78 -13.03
N GLY A 19 6.42 -69.33 -14.05
CA GLY A 19 6.27 -69.61 -15.51
C GLY A 19 5.13 -68.73 -16.06
N GLN A 20 5.30 -67.75 -16.95
CA GLN A 20 5.90 -67.67 -18.31
C GLN A 20 6.27 -66.19 -18.63
N GLN A 21 7.40 -65.86 -19.31
CA GLN A 21 7.62 -65.84 -20.78
C GLN A 21 6.74 -64.75 -21.48
N GLU A 22 7.21 -63.72 -22.20
CA GLU A 22 8.28 -63.62 -23.20
C GLU A 22 8.78 -62.17 -23.44
N GLN A 23 10.10 -62.06 -23.68
CA GLN A 23 10.82 -61.39 -24.77
C GLN A 23 10.43 -59.95 -25.24
N HIS A 24 11.37 -58.98 -25.17
CA HIS A 24 12.29 -58.67 -26.28
C HIS A 24 13.15 -57.39 -26.01
N GLU A 25 14.46 -57.61 -26.13
CA GLU A 25 15.52 -56.78 -26.74
C GLU A 25 15.76 -55.31 -26.34
N MET A 26 16.99 -55.10 -25.84
CA MET A 26 17.71 -53.82 -25.79
C MET A 26 18.01 -53.30 -27.20
N GLN A 27 17.83 -52.01 -27.44
CA GLN A 27 18.41 -51.29 -28.58
C GLN A 27 19.20 -50.06 -28.11
N PRO A 28 20.46 -49.88 -28.58
CA PRO A 28 21.27 -48.69 -28.34
C PRO A 28 20.95 -47.58 -29.35
N TYR A 29 21.00 -46.32 -28.91
CA TYR A 29 20.73 -45.14 -29.74
C TYR A 29 21.77 -44.96 -30.86
N GLY A 30 21.27 -44.87 -32.08
CA GLY A 30 22.04 -44.66 -33.31
C GLY A 30 22.39 -43.20 -33.58
N GLN A 31 23.52 -43.06 -34.27
CA GLN A 31 24.14 -41.87 -34.82
C GLN A 31 23.61 -41.63 -36.25
N GLN A 32 23.23 -40.41 -36.64
CA GLN A 32 23.44 -39.94 -38.02
C GLN A 32 23.30 -38.43 -38.25
N SER A 33 24.12 -38.01 -39.20
CA SER A 33 24.57 -36.68 -39.63
C SER A 33 23.54 -35.94 -40.49
N TYR A 34 23.50 -34.61 -40.40
CA TYR A 34 22.99 -33.75 -41.49
C TYR A 34 23.87 -32.50 -41.65
N GLY A 35 24.26 -32.25 -42.90
CA GLY A 35 25.17 -31.20 -43.34
C GLY A 35 24.53 -29.82 -43.55
N SER A 36 25.42 -28.85 -43.70
CA SER A 36 25.24 -27.42 -43.97
C SER A 36 24.77 -27.16 -45.43
N PRO A 37 24.34 -25.92 -45.82
CA PRO A 37 25.25 -24.77 -45.90
C PRO A 37 24.67 -23.37 -45.58
N GLN A 38 25.63 -22.44 -45.52
CA GLN A 38 25.61 -21.01 -45.16
C GLN A 38 24.63 -20.12 -45.95
N GLN A 39 24.19 -19.02 -45.32
CA GLN A 39 23.74 -17.81 -46.01
C GLN A 39 24.81 -16.71 -45.92
N GLN A 40 25.11 -16.13 -47.09
CA GLN A 40 26.09 -15.09 -47.36
C GLN A 40 25.35 -13.81 -47.75
N TYR A 41 25.82 -12.68 -47.22
CA TYR A 41 25.33 -11.31 -47.50
C TYR A 41 25.54 -10.90 -48.97
N GLY A 42 24.57 -10.15 -49.52
CA GLY A 42 24.69 -9.44 -50.79
C GLY A 42 23.72 -8.26 -50.88
N GLN A 43 24.27 -7.06 -51.07
CA GLN A 43 23.60 -5.78 -51.29
C GLN A 43 23.12 -5.60 -52.74
N GLN A 44 22.04 -4.83 -53.00
CA GLN A 44 21.94 -4.01 -54.22
C GLN A 44 20.90 -2.87 -54.15
N TYR A 45 21.31 -1.70 -54.65
CA TYR A 45 20.58 -0.43 -54.87
C TYR A 45 19.69 -0.44 -56.15
N GLY A 46 18.69 0.44 -56.24
CA GLY A 46 18.21 0.95 -57.55
C GLY A 46 16.76 1.49 -57.64
N HIS A 47 16.62 2.70 -58.19
CA HIS A 47 15.48 3.64 -58.25
C HIS A 47 14.29 3.38 -59.22
N GLN A 48 13.19 4.11 -58.94
CA GLN A 48 12.24 4.88 -59.81
C GLN A 48 11.09 4.20 -60.61
N GLN A 49 9.85 4.65 -60.37
CA GLN A 49 9.01 5.38 -61.37
C GLN A 49 7.74 6.02 -60.76
N GLU A 50 7.39 7.21 -61.26
CA GLU A 50 6.18 8.02 -61.00
C GLU A 50 4.95 7.55 -61.82
N SER A 51 3.73 7.85 -61.34
CA SER A 51 2.57 8.10 -62.23
C SER A 51 1.41 8.83 -61.53
N TYR A 52 0.78 9.76 -62.27
CA TYR A 52 -0.25 10.75 -61.91
C TYR A 52 -1.70 10.20 -61.91
N GLY A 53 -2.62 10.86 -61.19
CA GLY A 53 -4.04 11.00 -61.61
C GLY A 53 -5.14 10.88 -60.53
N SER A 54 -5.90 11.97 -60.34
CA SER A 54 -7.22 12.04 -59.64
C SER A 54 -8.35 11.46 -60.52
N PRO A 55 -9.57 11.10 -60.02
CA PRO A 55 -10.62 12.10 -59.76
C PRO A 55 -11.70 11.75 -58.68
N HIS A 56 -12.61 12.72 -58.46
CA HIS A 56 -13.75 12.79 -57.53
C HIS A 56 -14.89 11.75 -57.73
N ALA A 57 -15.67 11.48 -56.66
CA ALA A 57 -17.15 11.41 -56.70
C ALA A 57 -17.77 11.35 -55.28
N GLU A 58 -18.90 12.05 -55.12
CA GLU A 58 -19.80 12.13 -53.96
C GLU A 58 -20.63 10.85 -53.74
N GLU A 59 -21.12 10.61 -52.52
CA GLU A 59 -22.50 10.11 -52.28
C GLU A 59 -22.90 10.06 -50.79
N GLN A 60 -24.18 9.79 -50.57
CA GLN A 60 -25.12 10.40 -49.63
C GLN A 60 -25.61 9.41 -48.53
N TYR A 61 -26.22 9.97 -47.48
CA TYR A 61 -27.24 9.40 -46.56
C TYR A 61 -26.87 8.41 -45.44
N GLY A 62 -27.36 8.75 -44.22
CA GLY A 62 -27.92 7.76 -43.28
C GLY A 62 -27.64 7.97 -41.79
N SER A 63 -28.56 8.63 -41.07
CA SER A 63 -28.63 8.54 -39.60
C SER A 63 -29.05 7.13 -39.15
N PRO A 64 -28.61 6.67 -37.96
CA PRO A 64 -29.64 6.29 -36.99
C PRO A 64 -29.37 6.71 -35.53
N HIS A 65 -30.45 7.14 -34.88
CA HIS A 65 -30.83 6.98 -33.47
C HIS A 65 -29.93 7.53 -32.34
N GLN A 66 -30.41 8.63 -31.75
CA GLN A 66 -30.10 9.05 -30.39
C GLN A 66 -30.63 8.04 -29.37
N GLN A 67 -29.74 7.42 -28.58
CA GLN A 67 -30.07 6.96 -27.24
C GLN A 67 -29.88 8.12 -26.27
N GLN A 68 -30.96 8.54 -25.62
CA GLN A 68 -30.90 9.39 -24.44
C GLN A 68 -30.22 8.59 -23.32
N GLN A 69 -28.94 8.87 -23.10
CA GLN A 69 -28.32 8.62 -21.80
C GLN A 69 -28.51 9.85 -20.93
N GLN A 70 -29.26 9.64 -19.85
CA GLN A 70 -29.47 10.54 -18.74
C GLN A 70 -28.11 10.90 -18.13
N TYR A 71 -27.50 12.00 -18.60
CA TYR A 71 -26.34 12.57 -17.95
C TYR A 71 -26.79 13.18 -16.62
N GLY A 72 -26.30 12.57 -15.53
CA GLY A 72 -26.32 13.15 -14.21
C GLY A 72 -25.71 14.55 -14.25
N SER A 73 -26.35 15.43 -13.48
CA SER A 73 -25.97 16.81 -13.19
C SER A 73 -24.45 16.97 -13.02
N LEU A 74 -23.85 17.89 -13.77
CA LEU A 74 -22.48 18.33 -13.52
C LEU A 74 -22.41 19.01 -12.14
N PRO A 75 -21.45 18.67 -11.27
CA PRO A 75 -21.10 19.52 -10.15
C PRO A 75 -20.33 20.74 -10.67
N SER A 76 -20.85 21.90 -10.28
CA SER A 76 -20.21 23.21 -10.39
C SER A 76 -18.85 23.24 -9.67
N GLY A 77 -17.95 24.08 -10.17
CA GLY A 77 -16.52 24.07 -9.88
C GLY A 77 -16.10 24.09 -8.41
N GLY A 78 -15.18 23.19 -8.09
CA GLY A 78 -14.31 23.13 -6.93
C GLY A 78 -13.28 22.04 -7.23
N GLY A 79 -11.99 22.25 -6.94
CA GLY A 79 -10.93 21.29 -7.27
C GLY A 79 -11.31 19.87 -6.80
N ASN A 80 -11.15 18.87 -7.68
CA ASN A 80 -11.61 17.50 -7.45
C ASN A 80 -10.92 16.86 -6.23
N VAL A 81 -11.49 17.06 -5.05
CA VAL A 81 -11.16 16.36 -3.82
C VAL A 81 -11.95 15.05 -3.80
N LEU A 82 -11.25 13.95 -3.53
CA LEU A 82 -11.82 12.61 -3.42
C LEU A 82 -12.91 12.57 -2.35
N SER A 83 -13.93 11.75 -2.57
CA SER A 83 -14.86 11.41 -1.50
C SER A 83 -14.11 10.72 -0.35
N GLN A 84 -14.63 10.80 0.88
CA GLN A 84 -14.01 10.13 2.02
C GLN A 84 -13.89 8.61 1.81
N SER A 85 -14.87 7.97 1.16
CA SER A 85 -14.80 6.54 0.85
C SER A 85 -13.69 6.22 -0.12
N ASP A 86 -13.55 6.99 -1.21
CA ASP A 86 -12.51 6.74 -2.22
C ASP A 86 -11.11 7.00 -1.65
N PHE A 87 -10.98 8.02 -0.82
CA PHE A 87 -9.75 8.30 -0.08
C PHE A 87 -9.35 7.11 0.80
N LEU A 88 -10.28 6.59 1.61
CA LEU A 88 -10.00 5.46 2.51
C LEU A 88 -9.69 4.17 1.73
N GLN A 89 -10.33 3.95 0.59
CA GLN A 89 -9.99 2.83 -0.30
C GLN A 89 -8.55 2.94 -0.81
N ARG A 90 -8.13 4.12 -1.26
CA ARG A 90 -6.74 4.36 -1.68
C ARG A 90 -5.75 4.16 -0.54
N VAL A 91 -6.05 4.67 0.65
CA VAL A 91 -5.22 4.42 1.86
C VAL A 91 -5.06 2.92 2.12
N SER A 92 -6.16 2.17 2.03
CA SER A 92 -6.11 0.71 2.23
C SER A 92 -5.26 0.00 1.19
N ALA A 93 -5.36 0.38 -0.08
CA ALA A 93 -4.53 -0.17 -1.15
C ALA A 93 -3.04 0.12 -0.90
N ILE A 94 -2.69 1.36 -0.55
CA ILE A 94 -1.29 1.73 -0.25
C ILE A 94 -0.77 0.96 0.96
N ARG A 95 -1.59 0.76 2.01
CA ARG A 95 -1.19 -0.07 3.16
C ARG A 95 -0.87 -1.51 2.74
N GLN A 96 -1.62 -2.09 1.82
CA GLN A 96 -1.33 -3.43 1.28
C GLN A 96 -0.01 -3.42 0.50
N ASP A 97 0.25 -2.38 -0.30
CA ASP A 97 1.53 -2.24 -1.00
C ASP A 97 2.72 -2.14 -0.04
N ILE A 98 2.59 -1.37 1.06
CA ILE A 98 3.61 -1.26 2.12
C ILE A 98 3.82 -2.61 2.84
N GLN A 99 2.76 -3.37 3.10
CA GLN A 99 2.90 -4.72 3.64
C GLN A 99 3.64 -5.64 2.67
N GLY A 100 3.31 -5.57 1.37
CA GLY A 100 4.02 -6.31 0.34
C GLY A 100 5.50 -5.92 0.23
N LEU A 101 5.82 -4.64 0.47
CA LEU A 101 7.21 -4.16 0.54
C LEU A 101 7.96 -4.78 1.73
N THR A 102 7.32 -4.90 2.88
CA THR A 102 7.92 -5.58 4.06
C THR A 102 8.33 -7.02 3.71
N THR A 103 7.47 -7.75 2.99
CA THR A 103 7.80 -9.10 2.51
C THR A 103 8.95 -9.09 1.49
N SER A 104 8.96 -8.14 0.54
CA SER A 104 10.07 -7.98 -0.40
C SER A 104 11.40 -7.76 0.31
N ILE A 105 11.44 -6.92 1.35
CA ILE A 105 12.66 -6.64 2.13
C ILE A 105 13.19 -7.92 2.81
N GLN A 106 12.32 -8.74 3.40
CA GLN A 106 12.71 -10.01 4.01
C GLN A 106 13.27 -11.01 2.99
N ASN A 107 12.68 -11.05 1.80
CA ASN A 107 13.16 -11.89 0.70
C ASN A 107 14.51 -11.39 0.16
N ILE A 108 14.69 -10.07 0.03
CA ILE A 108 15.97 -9.44 -0.34
C ILE A 108 17.05 -9.82 0.69
N ALA A 109 16.76 -9.71 1.99
CA ALA A 109 17.68 -10.12 3.04
C ALA A 109 18.08 -11.60 2.91
N THR A 110 17.11 -12.49 2.67
CA THR A 110 17.38 -13.93 2.48
C THR A 110 18.29 -14.17 1.27
N LEU A 111 18.03 -13.47 0.15
CA LEU A 111 18.84 -13.57 -1.06
C LEU A 111 20.25 -12.97 -0.85
N HIS A 112 20.40 -11.88 -0.10
CA HIS A 112 21.72 -11.39 0.28
C HIS A 112 22.50 -12.42 1.11
N GLN A 113 21.86 -13.07 2.07
CA GLN A 113 22.52 -14.12 2.86
C GLN A 113 22.93 -15.31 2.00
N GLN A 114 22.05 -15.77 1.10
CA GLN A 114 22.35 -16.86 0.17
C GLN A 114 23.48 -16.50 -0.78
N THR A 115 23.41 -15.30 -1.38
CA THR A 115 24.44 -14.81 -2.28
C THR A 115 25.76 -14.63 -1.56
N LEU A 116 25.82 -14.26 -0.28
CA LEU A 116 27.08 -14.23 0.49
C LEU A 116 27.67 -15.63 0.72
N ALA A 117 26.81 -16.63 0.97
CA ALA A 117 27.23 -18.00 1.29
C ALA A 117 27.70 -18.81 0.08
N SER A 118 27.17 -18.54 -1.12
CA SER A 118 27.50 -19.28 -2.34
C SER A 118 27.86 -18.34 -3.50
N SER A 119 28.49 -18.88 -4.55
CA SER A 119 28.71 -18.14 -5.81
C SER A 119 27.60 -18.42 -6.83
N ASP A 120 26.40 -18.74 -6.35
CA ASP A 120 25.25 -19.06 -7.19
C ASP A 120 24.80 -17.82 -7.98
N ASN A 121 24.92 -17.88 -9.30
CA ASN A 121 24.48 -16.81 -10.20
C ASN A 121 22.94 -16.71 -10.24
N GLY A 122 22.21 -17.80 -9.96
CA GLY A 122 20.74 -17.78 -9.91
C GLY A 122 20.21 -16.88 -8.80
N ALA A 123 20.71 -17.07 -7.58
CA ALA A 123 20.37 -16.22 -6.44
C ALA A 123 20.71 -14.73 -6.65
N ARG A 124 21.81 -14.43 -7.34
CA ARG A 124 22.20 -13.05 -7.68
C ARG A 124 21.23 -12.39 -8.64
N GLN A 125 20.82 -13.10 -9.69
CA GLN A 125 19.86 -12.58 -10.64
C GLN A 125 18.49 -12.34 -9.97
N GLN A 126 18.03 -13.28 -9.15
CA GLN A 126 16.79 -13.10 -8.38
C GLN A 126 16.85 -11.91 -7.42
N LEU A 127 18.01 -11.67 -6.80
CA LEU A 127 18.24 -10.51 -5.95
C LEU A 127 18.12 -9.21 -6.76
N ASP A 128 18.80 -9.13 -7.90
CA ASP A 128 18.77 -7.95 -8.78
C ASP A 128 17.33 -7.66 -9.26
N ASP A 129 16.60 -8.69 -9.69
CA ASP A 129 15.22 -8.57 -10.16
C ASP A 129 14.28 -8.10 -9.02
N LEU A 130 14.45 -8.66 -7.81
CA LEU A 130 13.62 -8.31 -6.66
C LEU A 130 13.92 -6.89 -6.16
N VAL A 131 15.19 -6.47 -6.16
CA VAL A 131 15.58 -5.09 -5.81
C VAL A 131 14.98 -4.10 -6.81
N ALA A 132 15.08 -4.39 -8.11
CA ALA A 132 14.48 -3.54 -9.15
C ALA A 132 12.95 -3.45 -9.02
N ALA A 133 12.27 -4.58 -8.80
CA ALA A 133 10.82 -4.60 -8.55
C ALA A 133 10.45 -3.81 -7.29
N THR A 134 11.30 -3.87 -6.26
CA THR A 134 11.12 -3.14 -4.99
C THR A 134 11.27 -1.63 -5.18
N GLN A 135 12.24 -1.18 -5.98
CA GLN A 135 12.42 0.23 -6.34
C GLN A 135 11.20 0.80 -7.09
N LEU A 136 10.63 0.03 -8.02
CA LEU A 136 9.41 0.41 -8.73
C LEU A 136 8.23 0.54 -7.76
N LYS A 137 8.09 -0.41 -6.83
CA LYS A 137 7.04 -0.36 -5.79
C LYS A 137 7.21 0.86 -4.87
N ASN A 138 8.43 1.15 -4.43
CA ASN A 138 8.74 2.35 -3.63
C ASN A 138 8.33 3.64 -4.36
N THR A 139 8.64 3.73 -5.65
CA THR A 139 8.29 4.89 -6.49
C THR A 139 6.77 5.02 -6.65
N SER A 140 6.07 3.91 -6.86
CA SER A 140 4.60 3.88 -6.95
C SER A 140 3.95 4.34 -5.65
N ILE A 141 4.33 3.74 -4.51
CA ILE A 141 3.81 4.10 -3.18
C ILE A 141 4.06 5.59 -2.90
N ARG A 142 5.26 6.09 -3.17
CA ARG A 142 5.59 7.52 -3.04
C ARG A 142 4.62 8.39 -3.85
N GLY A 143 4.41 8.07 -5.13
CA GLY A 143 3.51 8.83 -5.99
C GLY A 143 2.07 8.84 -5.47
N GLN A 144 1.58 7.70 -4.97
CA GLN A 144 0.25 7.60 -4.38
C GLN A 144 0.12 8.39 -3.08
N ILE A 145 1.13 8.36 -2.20
CA ILE A 145 1.17 9.18 -0.98
C ILE A 145 1.17 10.67 -1.33
N GLN A 146 1.94 11.10 -2.33
CA GLN A 146 1.93 12.49 -2.81
C GLN A 146 0.55 12.93 -3.31
N GLN A 147 -0.18 12.04 -4.00
CA GLN A 147 -1.56 12.32 -4.42
C GLN A 147 -2.50 12.46 -3.22
N LEU A 148 -2.38 11.60 -2.22
CA LEU A 148 -3.18 11.70 -0.99
C LEU A 148 -2.83 12.95 -0.17
N LYS A 149 -1.56 13.37 -0.17
CA LYS A 149 -1.14 14.64 0.43
C LYS A 149 -1.88 15.79 -0.23
N ALA A 150 -1.81 15.88 -1.56
CA ALA A 150 -2.48 16.92 -2.32
C ALA A 150 -3.99 16.91 -2.08
N ASP A 151 -4.64 15.73 -2.11
CA ASP A 151 -6.07 15.60 -1.82
C ASP A 151 -6.43 16.13 -0.41
N THR A 152 -5.62 15.76 0.58
CA THR A 152 -5.80 16.20 1.96
C THR A 152 -5.64 17.72 2.08
N GLU A 153 -4.64 18.32 1.44
CA GLU A 153 -4.40 19.77 1.46
C GLU A 153 -5.52 20.58 0.78
N HIS A 154 -6.18 20.02 -0.23
CA HIS A 154 -7.31 20.67 -0.90
C HIS A 154 -8.65 20.39 -0.22
N THR A 155 -8.71 19.48 0.76
CA THR A 155 -9.94 19.17 1.49
C THR A 155 -10.28 20.30 2.46
N GLN A 156 -11.37 21.02 2.21
CA GLN A 156 -11.84 22.14 3.05
C GLN A 156 -13.13 21.81 3.84
N ASP A 157 -13.62 20.58 3.73
CA ASP A 157 -14.84 20.13 4.40
C ASP A 157 -14.56 19.45 5.75
N GLY A 158 -15.62 18.95 6.40
CA GLY A 158 -15.53 18.24 7.68
C GLY A 158 -14.72 16.93 7.64
N THR A 159 -14.33 16.44 6.46
CA THR A 159 -13.55 15.20 6.31
C THR A 159 -12.04 15.42 6.44
N PHE A 160 -11.57 16.67 6.36
CA PHE A 160 -10.14 17.04 6.43
C PHE A 160 -9.42 16.36 7.60
N ALA A 161 -9.98 16.45 8.80
CA ALA A 161 -9.35 15.90 10.00
C ALA A 161 -9.17 14.37 9.94
N VAL A 162 -10.10 13.65 9.31
CA VAL A 162 -10.01 12.20 9.13
C VAL A 162 -8.97 11.87 8.08
N LYS A 163 -9.02 12.53 6.92
CA LYS A 163 -8.07 12.33 5.82
C LYS A 163 -6.63 12.60 6.27
N LYS A 164 -6.41 13.73 6.97
CA LYS A 164 -5.10 14.10 7.51
C LYS A 164 -4.54 13.03 8.46
N ARG A 165 -5.34 12.52 9.40
CA ARG A 165 -4.87 11.46 10.32
C ARG A 165 -4.49 10.18 9.58
N GLN A 166 -5.28 9.78 8.58
CA GLN A 166 -4.99 8.59 7.78
C GLN A 166 -3.75 8.77 6.93
N PHE A 167 -3.59 9.94 6.30
CA PHE A 167 -2.38 10.32 5.59
C PHE A 167 -1.14 10.31 6.49
N ASP A 168 -1.17 10.98 7.64
CA ASP A 168 -0.04 11.09 8.57
C ASP A 168 0.39 9.70 9.07
N SER A 169 -0.58 8.84 9.40
CA SER A 169 -0.33 7.43 9.77
C SER A 169 0.32 6.66 8.62
N LEU A 170 -0.22 6.77 7.41
CA LEU A 170 0.29 6.05 6.24
C LEU A 170 1.72 6.50 5.87
N ASN A 171 1.98 7.81 5.91
CA ASN A 171 3.31 8.37 5.64
C ASN A 171 4.33 7.89 6.68
N THR A 172 3.92 7.82 7.95
CA THR A 172 4.76 7.28 9.04
C THR A 172 5.05 5.79 8.83
N ASP A 173 4.03 4.97 8.53
CA ASP A 173 4.19 3.53 8.29
C ASP A 173 5.16 3.25 7.13
N PHE A 174 5.04 4.00 6.03
CA PHE A 174 5.94 3.88 4.90
C PHE A 174 7.36 4.30 5.25
N ARG A 175 7.52 5.46 5.91
CA ARG A 175 8.83 5.96 6.36
C ARG A 175 9.53 4.94 7.25
N ASP A 176 8.83 4.38 8.23
CA ASP A 176 9.38 3.40 9.16
C ASP A 176 9.76 2.10 8.44
N THR A 177 9.02 1.71 7.40
CA THR A 177 9.36 0.56 6.53
C THR A 177 10.65 0.83 5.74
N ILE A 178 10.79 2.02 5.15
CA ILE A 178 12.01 2.43 4.42
C ILE A 178 13.22 2.51 5.35
N GLN A 179 13.04 2.99 6.58
CA GLN A 179 14.12 3.01 7.58
C GLN A 179 14.63 1.60 7.93
N ARG A 180 13.72 0.63 8.08
CA ARG A 180 14.11 -0.78 8.29
C ARG A 180 14.88 -1.31 7.09
N PHE A 181 14.40 -1.03 5.88
CA PHE A 181 15.10 -1.47 4.68
C PHE A 181 16.52 -0.87 4.59
N LEU A 182 16.65 0.43 4.87
CA LEU A 182 17.95 1.10 4.92
C LEU A 182 18.89 0.47 5.95
N GLN A 183 18.37 0.03 7.10
CA GLN A 183 19.17 -0.66 8.11
C GLN A 183 19.66 -2.03 7.63
N GLU A 184 18.79 -2.81 6.98
CA GLU A 184 19.17 -4.10 6.39
C GLU A 184 20.24 -3.94 5.31
N GLU A 185 20.07 -3.00 4.38
CA GLU A 185 21.07 -2.69 3.34
C GLU A 185 22.42 -2.29 3.95
N LYS A 186 22.43 -1.42 4.97
CA LYS A 186 23.66 -1.05 5.69
C LYS A 186 24.33 -2.25 6.36
N GLN A 187 23.55 -3.13 6.97
CA GLN A 187 24.08 -4.34 7.57
C GLN A 187 24.72 -5.25 6.51
N TYR A 188 24.06 -5.46 5.38
CA TYR A 188 24.61 -6.28 4.30
C TYR A 188 25.84 -5.64 3.66
N LYS A 189 25.87 -4.31 3.47
CA LYS A 189 27.07 -3.61 3.02
C LYS A 189 28.29 -4.00 3.86
N GLU A 190 28.15 -3.97 5.18
CA GLU A 190 29.22 -4.34 6.10
C GLU A 190 29.61 -5.82 5.97
N ARG A 191 28.63 -6.73 5.82
CA ARG A 191 28.91 -8.15 5.57
C ARG A 191 29.67 -8.39 4.28
N TYR A 192 29.34 -7.67 3.21
CA TYR A 192 30.09 -7.74 1.95
C TYR A 192 31.53 -7.24 2.13
N ARG A 193 31.72 -6.14 2.87
CA ARG A 193 33.04 -5.59 3.21
C ARG A 193 33.88 -6.59 4.00
N GLU A 194 33.30 -7.22 5.02
CA GLU A 194 33.95 -8.28 5.81
C GLU A 194 34.37 -9.47 4.94
N GLN A 195 33.54 -9.87 3.97
CA GLN A 195 33.87 -10.97 3.06
C GLN A 195 35.00 -10.62 2.09
N ILE A 196 35.01 -9.40 1.56
CA ILE A 196 36.12 -8.91 0.72
C ILE A 196 37.42 -8.95 1.52
N ALA A 197 37.42 -8.38 2.73
CA ALA A 197 38.57 -8.40 3.62
C ALA A 197 39.08 -9.83 3.89
N ARG A 198 38.17 -10.77 4.18
CA ARG A 198 38.52 -12.18 4.39
C ARG A 198 39.14 -12.82 3.15
N GLN A 199 38.55 -12.63 1.98
CA GLN A 199 39.06 -13.19 0.73
C GLN A 199 40.42 -12.59 0.35
N TYR A 200 40.59 -11.29 0.58
CA TYR A 200 41.88 -10.63 0.37
C TYR A 200 42.99 -11.21 1.26
N ARG A 201 42.71 -11.50 2.54
CA ARG A 201 43.66 -12.17 3.45
C ARG A 201 44.04 -13.58 3.01
N ILE A 202 43.14 -14.32 2.37
CA ILE A 202 43.45 -15.67 1.84
C ILE A 202 44.52 -15.58 0.75
N VAL A 203 44.48 -14.53 -0.07
CA VAL A 203 45.47 -14.31 -1.14
C VAL A 203 46.74 -13.66 -0.59
N ASN A 204 46.62 -12.78 0.40
CA ASN A 204 47.72 -12.03 0.99
C ASN A 204 47.79 -12.29 2.50
N PRO A 205 48.33 -13.45 2.94
CA PRO A 205 48.36 -13.83 4.36
C PRO A 205 49.24 -12.92 5.23
N GLU A 206 50.24 -12.26 4.62
CA GLU A 206 51.17 -11.33 5.29
C GLU A 206 50.64 -9.88 5.33
N ALA A 207 49.45 -9.62 4.79
CA ALA A 207 48.88 -8.27 4.76
C ALA A 207 48.54 -7.78 6.18
N THR A 208 48.92 -6.54 6.47
CA THR A 208 48.56 -5.86 7.72
C THR A 208 47.07 -5.55 7.77
N GLU A 209 46.52 -5.34 8.97
CA GLU A 209 45.10 -4.99 9.13
C GLU A 209 44.72 -3.72 8.33
N ALA A 210 45.62 -2.72 8.30
CA ALA A 210 45.41 -1.50 7.56
C ALA A 210 45.30 -1.75 6.04
N GLU A 211 46.16 -2.61 5.48
CA GLU A 211 46.12 -3.00 4.07
C GLU A 211 44.84 -3.79 3.74
N VAL A 212 44.39 -4.66 4.65
CA VAL A 212 43.15 -5.42 4.47
C VAL A 212 41.92 -4.50 4.48
N GLN A 213 41.89 -3.49 5.35
CA GLN A 213 40.80 -2.51 5.38
C GLN A 213 40.82 -1.61 4.13
N GLN A 214 42.01 -1.14 3.73
CA GLN A 214 42.17 -0.40 2.48
C GLN A 214 41.72 -1.24 1.27
N ALA A 215 42.05 -2.53 1.26
CA ALA A 215 41.59 -3.46 0.25
C ALA A 215 40.06 -3.65 0.29
N ALA A 216 39.44 -3.68 1.47
CA ALA A 216 37.98 -3.78 1.58
C ALA A 216 37.23 -2.54 1.06
N ASP A 217 37.88 -1.37 1.13
CA ASP A 217 37.37 -0.08 0.63
C ASP A 217 37.84 0.25 -0.80
N ALA A 218 38.72 -0.55 -1.38
CA ALA A 218 39.29 -0.30 -2.69
C ALA A 218 38.26 -0.49 -3.79
N ASP A 219 38.38 0.27 -4.88
CA ASP A 219 37.56 0.06 -6.06
C ASP A 219 38.06 -1.15 -6.88
N TRP A 220 37.59 -2.35 -6.54
CA TRP A 220 37.90 -3.56 -7.30
C TRP A 220 37.30 -3.59 -8.71
N GLY A 221 36.47 -2.59 -9.06
CA GLY A 221 36.06 -2.33 -10.43
C GLY A 221 37.22 -1.84 -11.31
N ASP A 222 38.20 -1.15 -10.72
CA ASP A 222 39.40 -0.67 -11.40
C ASP A 222 40.32 -1.84 -11.77
N GLU A 223 40.49 -2.01 -13.09
CA GLU A 223 41.36 -3.03 -13.66
C GLU A 223 42.82 -2.82 -13.22
N GLY A 224 43.26 -1.59 -12.96
CA GLY A 224 44.59 -1.29 -12.45
C GLY A 224 44.85 -1.90 -11.07
N ILE A 225 43.91 -1.74 -10.14
CA ILE A 225 43.97 -2.30 -8.79
C ILE A 225 43.95 -3.83 -8.84
N PHE A 226 43.07 -4.41 -9.66
CA PHE A 226 42.95 -5.85 -9.83
C PHE A 226 44.23 -6.49 -10.40
N GLN A 227 44.79 -5.90 -11.47
CA GLN A 227 46.03 -6.39 -12.08
C GLN A 227 47.24 -6.24 -11.16
N ASN A 228 47.29 -5.18 -10.34
CA ASN A 228 48.34 -5.02 -9.34
C ASN A 228 48.23 -6.08 -8.24
N ALA A 229 47.02 -6.39 -7.77
CA ALA A 229 46.81 -7.47 -6.80
C ALA A 229 47.24 -8.85 -7.36
N LEU A 230 46.95 -9.12 -8.64
CA LEU A 230 47.38 -10.34 -9.32
C LEU A 230 48.90 -10.41 -9.55
N ARG A 231 49.57 -9.27 -9.76
CA ARG A 231 51.03 -9.24 -9.92
C ARG A 231 51.75 -9.75 -8.67
N THR A 232 51.25 -9.40 -7.50
CA THR A 232 51.81 -9.82 -6.21
C THR A 232 51.57 -11.31 -5.94
N ASN A 233 50.48 -11.88 -6.47
CA ASN A 233 50.16 -13.29 -6.26
C ASN A 233 49.51 -13.93 -7.51
N ARG A 234 50.35 -14.51 -8.39
CA ARG A 234 49.94 -15.04 -9.72
C ARG A 234 49.43 -16.49 -9.72
N SER A 235 49.14 -17.06 -8.55
CA SER A 235 48.64 -18.44 -8.50
C SER A 235 47.21 -18.54 -9.06
N GLY A 236 46.85 -19.66 -9.70
CA GLY A 236 45.48 -19.86 -10.21
C GLY A 236 44.41 -19.76 -9.12
N GLN A 237 44.76 -20.14 -7.89
CA GLN A 237 43.92 -19.94 -6.70
C GLN A 237 43.73 -18.45 -6.37
N ALA A 238 44.79 -17.64 -6.42
CA ALA A 238 44.70 -16.21 -6.20
C ALA A 238 43.80 -15.52 -7.22
N THR A 239 43.89 -15.90 -8.51
CA THR A 239 43.01 -15.36 -9.56
C THR A 239 41.53 -15.64 -9.28
N ALA A 240 41.18 -16.86 -8.87
CA ALA A 240 39.80 -17.22 -8.55
C ALA A 240 39.26 -16.43 -7.34
N VAL A 241 40.08 -16.29 -6.28
CA VAL A 241 39.68 -15.54 -5.08
C VAL A 241 39.55 -14.04 -5.36
N LEU A 242 40.47 -13.44 -6.11
CA LEU A 242 40.37 -12.03 -6.50
C LEU A 242 39.18 -11.79 -7.44
N GLY A 243 38.84 -12.74 -8.30
CA GLY A 243 37.60 -12.68 -9.10
C GLY A 243 36.35 -12.65 -8.22
N ASN A 244 36.32 -13.44 -7.15
CA ASN A 244 35.24 -13.41 -6.16
C ASN A 244 35.19 -12.07 -5.41
N VAL A 245 36.35 -11.51 -5.02
CA VAL A 245 36.45 -10.18 -4.41
C VAL A 245 35.81 -9.13 -5.32
N ARG A 246 36.17 -9.11 -6.61
CA ARG A 246 35.57 -8.20 -7.59
C ARG A 246 34.06 -8.39 -7.70
N ALA A 247 33.57 -9.63 -7.71
CA ALA A 247 32.13 -9.88 -7.74
C ALA A 247 31.43 -9.35 -6.47
N ARG A 248 32.01 -9.56 -5.29
CA ARG A 248 31.49 -9.03 -4.02
C ARG A 248 31.51 -7.50 -3.95
N HIS A 249 32.54 -6.89 -4.51
CA HIS A 249 32.63 -5.44 -4.62
C HIS A 249 31.52 -4.87 -5.49
N ASN A 250 31.25 -5.48 -6.65
CA ASN A 250 30.12 -5.10 -7.49
C ASN A 250 28.77 -5.27 -6.77
N ASP A 251 28.60 -6.36 -6.01
CA ASP A 251 27.41 -6.58 -5.19
C ASP A 251 27.28 -5.46 -4.11
N MET A 252 28.38 -5.03 -3.49
CA MET A 252 28.41 -3.93 -2.52
C MET A 252 28.04 -2.58 -3.17
N LEU A 253 28.55 -2.26 -4.36
CA LEU A 253 28.22 -1.02 -5.06
C LEU A 253 26.72 -0.90 -5.36
N LYS A 254 26.06 -2.03 -5.66
CA LYS A 254 24.59 -2.06 -5.83
C LYS A 254 23.87 -1.71 -4.54
N ILE A 255 24.32 -2.26 -3.40
CA ILE A 255 23.80 -1.91 -2.07
C ILE A 255 23.99 -0.42 -1.78
N GLU A 256 25.17 0.14 -2.09
CA GLU A 256 25.42 1.57 -1.90
C GLU A 256 24.45 2.44 -2.72
N LYS A 257 24.17 2.04 -3.97
CA LYS A 257 23.18 2.70 -4.81
C LYS A 257 21.78 2.61 -4.18
N SER A 258 21.36 1.42 -3.73
CA SER A 258 20.08 1.23 -3.02
C SER A 258 19.99 2.12 -1.78
N ILE A 259 21.06 2.22 -0.98
CA ILE A 259 21.13 3.09 0.20
C ILE A 259 20.89 4.56 -0.17
N LEU A 260 21.53 5.06 -1.23
CA LEU A 260 21.35 6.45 -1.67
C LEU A 260 19.89 6.72 -2.10
N GLU A 261 19.29 5.80 -2.85
CA GLU A 261 17.89 5.92 -3.28
C GLU A 261 16.91 5.89 -2.08
N LEU A 262 17.16 5.02 -1.10
CA LEU A 262 16.36 4.96 0.12
C LEU A 262 16.50 6.23 0.98
N LEU A 263 17.69 6.83 1.02
CA LEU A 263 17.92 8.09 1.72
C LEU A 263 17.19 9.26 1.04
N ASP A 264 17.23 9.35 -0.29
CA ASP A 264 16.46 10.35 -1.06
C ASP A 264 14.96 10.20 -0.76
N LEU A 265 14.44 8.96 -0.84
CA LEU A 265 13.06 8.67 -0.52
C LEU A 265 12.70 9.07 0.92
N LEU A 266 13.57 8.81 1.89
CA LEU A 266 13.33 9.15 3.29
C LEU A 266 13.25 10.67 3.50
N ASP A 267 14.14 11.44 2.87
CA ASP A 267 14.11 12.90 2.92
C ASP A 267 12.79 13.45 2.37
N LEU A 268 12.37 12.92 1.22
CA LEU A 268 11.09 13.29 0.60
C LEU A 268 9.89 12.97 1.49
N LEU A 269 9.87 11.83 2.18
CA LEU A 269 8.81 11.47 3.12
C LEU A 269 8.80 12.37 4.36
N ASN A 270 9.96 12.83 4.81
CA ASN A 270 10.05 13.77 5.93
C ASN A 270 9.52 15.17 5.55
N GLN A 271 9.62 15.54 4.27
CA GLN A 271 9.05 16.78 3.74
C GLN A 271 7.53 16.70 3.50
N GLN A 272 6.94 15.49 3.56
CA GLN A 272 5.50 15.27 3.43
C GLN A 272 4.76 15.61 4.74
N ILE A 273 4.67 16.90 5.06
CA ILE A 273 3.83 17.39 6.16
C ILE A 273 2.64 18.14 5.57
N VAL A 274 1.43 17.67 5.86
CA VAL A 274 0.21 18.41 5.52
C VAL A 274 0.09 19.59 6.47
N GLN A 275 0.12 20.81 5.95
CA GLN A 275 -0.11 22.03 6.74
C GLN A 275 -1.55 22.04 7.27
N GLN A 276 -1.77 22.63 8.45
CA GLN A 276 -3.14 22.80 8.95
C GLN A 276 -3.92 23.67 7.97
N ALA A 277 -5.10 23.20 7.54
CA ALA A 277 -6.05 24.09 6.87
C ALA A 277 -6.34 25.27 7.81
N PRO A 278 -6.43 26.52 7.31
CA PRO A 278 -6.96 27.60 8.11
C PRO A 278 -8.32 27.16 8.66
N ILE A 279 -8.57 27.38 9.95
CA ILE A 279 -9.85 27.08 10.58
C ILE A 279 -10.90 27.92 9.86
N ILE A 280 -11.55 27.36 8.82
CA ILE A 280 -12.79 27.92 8.32
C ILE A 280 -13.78 27.67 9.44
N GLN A 281 -14.22 28.75 10.08
CA GLN A 281 -15.14 28.77 11.22
C GLN A 281 -16.55 28.26 10.86
N ASP A 282 -16.65 27.09 10.24
CA ASP A 282 -17.92 26.42 9.96
C ASP A 282 -18.39 25.55 11.15
N ILE A 283 -17.78 25.74 12.32
CA ILE A 283 -18.19 25.15 13.59
C ILE A 283 -19.16 26.08 14.34
N ALA A 284 -19.11 27.40 14.10
CA ALA A 284 -20.03 28.34 14.75
C ALA A 284 -21.49 28.05 14.35
N ASN A 285 -21.74 27.80 13.06
CA ASN A 285 -23.09 27.55 12.57
C ASN A 285 -23.60 26.13 12.86
N LYS A 286 -22.72 25.11 12.89
CA LYS A 286 -23.14 23.71 13.16
C LYS A 286 -23.22 23.37 14.65
N ALA A 287 -22.46 24.06 15.52
CA ALA A 287 -22.68 23.97 16.96
C ALA A 287 -23.98 24.68 17.34
N GLU A 288 -24.28 25.84 16.74
CA GLU A 288 -25.55 26.55 16.94
C GLU A 288 -26.75 25.71 16.44
N ASP A 289 -26.64 25.07 15.27
CA ASP A 289 -27.68 24.16 14.76
C ASP A 289 -27.82 22.89 15.61
N THR A 290 -26.71 22.32 16.12
CA THR A 290 -26.78 21.13 17.01
C THR A 290 -27.35 21.49 18.38
N THR A 291 -27.08 22.70 18.90
CA THR A 291 -27.74 23.19 20.12
C THR A 291 -29.22 23.51 19.87
N GLN A 292 -29.59 24.06 18.73
CA GLN A 292 -31.00 24.31 18.38
C GLN A 292 -31.77 23.01 18.11
N HIS A 293 -31.14 21.99 17.55
CA HIS A 293 -31.77 20.68 17.32
C HIS A 293 -31.86 19.82 18.61
N LEU A 294 -31.00 20.02 19.60
CA LEU A 294 -31.16 19.42 20.94
C LEU A 294 -32.19 20.16 21.80
N ASP A 295 -32.28 21.49 21.68
CA ASP A 295 -33.34 22.27 22.36
C ASP A 295 -34.72 22.01 21.76
N GLN A 296 -34.85 21.87 20.44
CA GLN A 296 -36.12 21.53 19.80
C GLN A 296 -36.54 20.07 20.04
N ALA A 297 -35.60 19.13 20.19
CA ALA A 297 -35.91 17.76 20.59
C ALA A 297 -36.43 17.66 22.04
N ASN A 298 -36.00 18.53 22.95
CA ASN A 298 -36.52 18.58 24.33
C ASN A 298 -37.84 19.36 24.47
N VAL A 299 -38.14 20.32 23.59
CA VAL A 299 -39.42 21.05 23.61
C VAL A 299 -40.60 20.17 23.16
N HIS A 300 -40.36 19.12 22.37
CA HIS A 300 -41.40 18.16 21.98
C HIS A 300 -41.65 17.03 22.98
N ILE A 301 -40.77 16.81 23.96
CA ILE A 301 -41.05 15.87 25.07
C ILE A 301 -41.79 16.55 26.22
N ASN A 302 -41.58 17.86 26.47
CA ASN A 302 -42.28 18.57 27.55
C ASN A 302 -43.68 19.13 27.17
N LYS A 303 -44.00 19.24 25.88
CA LYS A 303 -45.38 19.61 25.46
C LYS A 303 -46.39 18.47 25.68
N GLY A 304 -45.92 17.22 25.75
CA GLY A 304 -46.77 16.05 26.05
C GLY A 304 -47.34 16.03 27.47
N ILE A 305 -46.66 16.63 28.45
CA ILE A 305 -47.05 16.53 29.88
C ILE A 305 -47.77 17.78 30.41
N ARG A 306 -47.73 18.93 29.72
CA ARG A 306 -48.56 20.10 30.11
C ARG A 306 -50.01 20.06 29.58
N SER A 307 -50.32 19.20 28.62
CA SER A 307 -51.69 18.99 28.14
C SER A 307 -52.57 18.20 29.12
N ALA A 308 -51.98 17.45 30.07
CA ALA A 308 -52.73 16.71 31.07
C ALA A 308 -53.19 17.56 32.28
N LEU A 309 -52.42 18.59 32.68
CA LEU A 309 -52.72 19.40 33.87
C LEU A 309 -53.64 20.60 33.60
N SER A 310 -53.91 20.94 32.34
CA SER A 310 -54.82 22.04 32.00
C SER A 310 -56.29 21.75 32.29
N ARG A 311 -56.66 20.51 32.61
CA ARG A 311 -58.06 20.13 32.84
C ARG A 311 -58.62 20.61 34.19
N ARG A 312 -57.77 20.91 35.19
CA ARG A 312 -58.23 21.38 36.51
C ARG A 312 -58.59 22.88 36.54
N LYS A 313 -57.88 23.71 35.77
CA LYS A 313 -58.12 25.17 35.69
C LYS A 313 -59.44 25.51 34.99
N TYR A 314 -59.90 24.69 34.03
CA TYR A 314 -61.23 24.88 33.43
C TYR A 314 -62.40 24.54 34.37
N LYS A 315 -62.22 23.65 35.35
CA LYS A 315 -63.24 23.39 36.38
C LYS A 315 -63.43 24.59 37.31
N TRP A 316 -62.34 25.23 37.71
CA TRP A 316 -62.38 26.44 38.54
C TRP A 316 -62.89 27.66 37.79
N MET A 317 -62.56 27.78 36.50
CA MET A 317 -63.08 28.86 35.64
C MET A 317 -64.60 28.72 35.43
N CYS A 318 -65.10 27.50 35.19
CA CYS A 318 -66.53 27.22 35.12
C CYS A 318 -67.25 27.49 36.45
N PHE A 319 -66.65 27.08 37.58
CA PHE A 319 -67.19 27.38 38.91
C PHE A 319 -67.28 28.89 39.17
N GLY A 320 -66.25 29.67 38.81
CA GLY A 320 -66.26 31.13 38.94
C GLY A 320 -67.37 31.80 38.11
N VAL A 321 -67.60 31.35 36.87
CA VAL A 321 -68.69 31.84 36.03
C VAL A 321 -70.06 31.51 36.64
N CYS A 322 -70.25 30.30 37.18
CA CYS A 322 -71.50 29.93 37.86
C CYS A 322 -71.78 30.78 39.10
N VAL A 323 -70.77 31.06 39.93
CA VAL A 323 -70.93 31.92 41.12
C VAL A 323 -71.30 33.35 40.72
N LEU A 324 -70.70 33.88 39.66
CA LEU A 324 -71.02 35.22 39.14
C LEU A 324 -72.48 35.31 38.67
N ILE A 325 -72.98 34.29 37.97
CA ILE A 325 -74.40 34.21 37.54
C ILE A 325 -75.33 34.19 38.76
N VAL A 326 -75.00 33.43 39.81
CA VAL A 326 -75.81 33.40 41.04
C VAL A 326 -75.84 34.75 41.75
N ILE A 327 -74.72 35.49 41.78
CA ILE A 327 -74.67 36.83 42.36
C ILE A 327 -75.54 37.80 41.56
N VAL A 328 -75.50 37.75 40.23
CA VAL A 328 -76.36 38.61 39.39
C VAL A 328 -77.85 38.32 39.63
N ILE A 329 -78.23 37.05 39.76
CA ILE A 329 -79.61 36.67 40.10
C ILE A 329 -79.98 37.16 41.50
N ALA A 330 -79.11 37.01 42.50
CA ALA A 330 -79.36 37.46 43.86
C ALA A 330 -79.51 38.99 43.95
N VAL A 331 -78.70 39.76 43.23
CA VAL A 331 -78.83 41.22 43.14
C VAL A 331 -80.11 41.59 42.41
N GLY A 332 -80.46 40.91 41.31
CA GLY A 332 -81.71 41.14 40.59
C GLY A 332 -82.95 40.89 41.45
N VAL A 333 -82.96 39.80 42.23
CA VAL A 333 -84.04 39.49 43.16
C VAL A 333 -84.04 40.46 44.35
N GLY A 334 -82.88 40.83 44.89
CA GLY A 334 -82.76 41.80 45.99
C GLY A 334 -83.25 43.20 45.61
N VAL A 335 -82.91 43.68 44.42
CA VAL A 335 -83.41 44.94 43.86
C VAL A 335 -84.91 44.82 43.53
N GLY A 336 -85.35 43.68 42.97
CA GLY A 336 -86.76 43.42 42.73
C GLY A 336 -87.62 43.42 44.01
N VAL A 337 -87.13 42.79 45.09
CA VAL A 337 -87.84 42.73 46.38
C VAL A 337 -87.80 44.06 47.11
N SER A 338 -86.70 44.83 47.06
CA SER A 338 -86.63 46.16 47.69
C SER A 338 -87.48 47.21 46.97
N ILE A 339 -87.59 47.16 45.64
CA ILE A 339 -88.53 47.98 44.88
C ILE A 339 -89.99 47.56 45.18
N ASN A 340 -90.25 46.25 45.39
CA ASN A 340 -91.59 45.77 45.71
C ASN A 340 -92.00 46.04 47.17
N GLN A 341 -91.07 46.02 48.13
CA GLN A 341 -91.32 46.49 49.50
C GLN A 341 -91.55 48.00 49.55
N GLY A 342 -90.87 48.78 48.70
CA GLY A 342 -91.15 50.22 48.54
C GLY A 342 -92.54 50.53 47.99
N LYS A 343 -93.12 49.64 47.17
CA LYS A 343 -94.51 49.75 46.68
C LYS A 343 -95.56 49.30 47.70
N ASN A 344 -95.24 48.32 48.54
CA ASN A 344 -96.19 47.81 49.55
C ASN A 344 -96.26 48.67 50.83
N ASN A 345 -95.26 49.51 51.09
CA ASN A 345 -95.26 50.46 52.22
C ASN A 345 -95.85 51.84 51.87
N ALA A 346 -96.33 52.02 50.64
CA ALA A 346 -96.85 53.29 50.13
C ALA A 346 -98.36 53.24 49.81
N LYS A 347 -99.13 52.39 50.50
CA LYS A 347 -100.59 52.37 50.39
C LYS A 347 -101.28 52.28 51.74
#